data_AF-A0A3Q3E374-F1
#
_entry.id   AF-A0A3Q3E374-F1
#
_cell.length_a   1.000
_cell.length_b   1.000
_cell.length_c   1.000
_cell.angle_alpha   90.00
_cell.angle_beta   90.00
_cell.angle_gamma   90.00
#
_symmetry.space_group_name_H-M   'P 1'
#
loop_
_entity.id
_entity.type
_entity.pdbx_description
1 polymer ?
#
loop_
_entity_poly.entity_id
_entity_poly.type
_entity_poly.pdbx_seq_one_letter_code
_entity_poly.pdbx_strand_id
1 'polypeptide(L)'
;MSEKEALGDTTLNGDKAKPDSENNVKQEAGDSEKPPGDQCEFGGHEGQRPTRLYKRRWLIVLLFSSYSLCNSFQWIQYGIINNIFMNFYNVDAFTIDWMSMIYMLTYIPFIFPVTWLLDKKGLRVIALVATALNCAGTWIKVASVRPNLFAVTFLGQFCCSFAQVFILGMPSRIASVWFGSGEVSTACSIGVFGNQLGIAIGFLVPPILVPNVEDMDELASHIKVMFYMTAGVATLLFILVVFVFQERPELPPTQAQATARLIPPEQYSYTASILRLLRNKPFILLIITYGLNVGCFYAVGTLLNRMIIVHYPGEEVNAGRIGLTIVIAGMVGSLICGIWLDKTKTYKQTTLAVYFMSLVGMIVYAATLNLGHLWVVFITAGALGFFMTGYLPLGFEFAVELTYPESEGTSSGLLNCSAQVFGIIFTICQGKIIDGFGTLAGNIFLCVFLLIGTIMTGLIKSDLRRQNANMLAKAAETSDCPNESLVEPHVIREAKL
;
A
#
# COMPACT_ATOMS: atom_id res chain seq x y z
N MET A 1 -52.58 14.94 -35.99
CA MET A 1 -52.44 14.00 -37.12
C MET A 1 -52.16 12.62 -36.50
N SER A 2 -53.23 12.01 -35.97
CA SER A 2 -53.84 10.71 -36.39
C SER A 2 -52.90 9.51 -36.20
N GLU A 3 -53.17 8.66 -35.20
CA GLU A 3 -53.98 7.41 -35.26
C GLU A 3 -53.07 6.18 -35.52
N LYS A 4 -52.96 5.22 -34.58
CA LYS A 4 -53.81 4.04 -34.30
C LYS A 4 -53.53 2.83 -35.21
N GLU A 5 -53.35 1.68 -34.53
CA GLU A 5 -53.68 0.28 -34.90
C GLU A 5 -52.96 -0.38 -36.11
N ALA A 6 -52.40 -1.58 -35.90
CA ALA A 6 -53.02 -2.84 -36.35
C ALA A 6 -52.11 -4.07 -36.21
N LEU A 7 -52.71 -5.15 -35.72
CA LEU A 7 -52.32 -6.56 -35.84
C LEU A 7 -52.29 -7.02 -37.32
N GLY A 8 -51.55 -8.09 -37.63
CA GLY A 8 -51.69 -8.83 -38.88
C GLY A 8 -50.89 -10.14 -38.94
N ASP A 9 -51.60 -11.26 -38.83
CA ASP A 9 -51.20 -12.66 -39.13
C ASP A 9 -50.62 -12.84 -40.54
N THR A 10 -49.76 -13.85 -40.76
CA THR A 10 -50.00 -14.99 -41.69
C THR A 10 -48.83 -16.02 -41.75
N THR A 11 -49.09 -17.22 -41.21
CA THR A 11 -49.00 -18.57 -41.84
C THR A 11 -48.00 -18.89 -42.97
N LEU A 12 -47.25 -20.03 -42.84
CA LEU A 12 -47.34 -21.30 -43.63
C LEU A 12 -45.99 -22.03 -43.87
N ASN A 13 -46.06 -23.37 -43.71
CA ASN A 13 -45.26 -24.47 -44.31
C ASN A 13 -43.75 -24.55 -44.00
N GLY A 14 -43.16 -25.67 -43.57
CA GLY A 14 -43.54 -27.09 -43.70
C GLY A 14 -42.97 -27.70 -44.98
N ASP A 15 -41.77 -28.30 -44.95
CA ASP A 15 -41.54 -29.65 -45.49
C ASP A 15 -40.11 -30.20 -45.23
N LYS A 16 -40.10 -31.47 -44.80
CA LYS A 16 -39.25 -32.61 -45.20
C LYS A 16 -37.72 -32.66 -45.03
N ALA A 17 -37.38 -33.78 -44.39
CA ALA A 17 -36.50 -34.87 -44.86
C ALA A 17 -35.19 -35.08 -44.08
N LYS A 18 -35.05 -36.35 -43.70
CA LYS A 18 -34.03 -37.01 -42.88
C LYS A 18 -33.22 -37.94 -43.85
N PRO A 19 -32.32 -38.78 -43.33
CA PRO A 19 -30.86 -38.64 -43.30
C PRO A 19 -30.15 -39.54 -44.34
N ASP A 20 -28.82 -39.46 -44.43
CA ASP A 20 -28.01 -40.58 -44.93
C ASP A 20 -26.77 -40.82 -44.06
N SER A 21 -26.48 -42.11 -43.93
CA SER A 21 -25.53 -42.75 -43.03
C SER A 21 -24.19 -42.97 -43.70
N GLU A 22 -23.13 -43.19 -42.91
CA GLU A 22 -22.20 -44.34 -43.00
C GLU A 22 -20.80 -43.98 -42.47
N ASN A 23 -20.42 -44.59 -41.35
CA ASN A 23 -19.28 -45.50 -41.37
C ASN A 23 -19.27 -46.40 -40.13
N ASN A 24 -19.38 -47.70 -40.40
CA ASN A 24 -19.20 -48.81 -39.48
C ASN A 24 -17.74 -48.90 -38.99
N VAL A 25 -17.53 -49.45 -37.79
CA VAL A 25 -16.79 -50.73 -37.60
C VAL A 25 -16.83 -51.16 -36.12
N LYS A 26 -17.53 -52.29 -35.92
CA LYS A 26 -17.32 -53.42 -35.01
C LYS A 26 -17.37 -53.24 -33.48
N GLN A 27 -18.38 -53.89 -32.95
CA GLN A 27 -18.57 -54.34 -31.58
C GLN A 27 -18.24 -55.85 -31.52
N GLU A 28 -17.48 -56.30 -30.53
CA GLU A 28 -17.47 -57.70 -30.10
C GLU A 28 -17.65 -57.76 -28.58
N ALA A 29 -18.51 -58.70 -28.17
CA ALA A 29 -19.02 -58.89 -26.83
C ALA A 29 -18.13 -59.80 -25.98
N GLY A 30 -18.18 -59.61 -24.67
CA GLY A 30 -17.61 -60.51 -23.66
C GLY A 30 -18.33 -60.32 -22.33
N ASP A 31 -19.22 -61.26 -22.06
CA ASP A 31 -20.20 -61.33 -20.97
C ASP A 31 -19.56 -61.74 -19.63
N SER A 32 -20.07 -61.20 -18.51
CA SER A 32 -20.01 -61.78 -17.15
C SER A 32 -20.83 -60.94 -16.16
N GLU A 33 -22.00 -61.46 -15.80
CA GLU A 33 -22.99 -60.91 -14.88
C GLU A 33 -22.90 -61.54 -13.47
N LYS A 34 -22.97 -60.73 -12.40
CA LYS A 34 -23.66 -60.94 -11.08
C LYS A 34 -23.01 -60.13 -9.92
N PRO A 35 -23.72 -59.81 -8.81
CA PRO A 35 -25.15 -59.55 -8.57
C PRO A 35 -25.40 -58.16 -7.91
N PRO A 36 -26.66 -57.74 -7.65
CA PRO A 36 -26.96 -56.41 -7.08
C PRO A 36 -27.05 -56.44 -5.54
N GLY A 37 -26.55 -55.40 -4.89
CA GLY A 37 -26.85 -55.10 -3.47
C GLY A 37 -25.61 -54.76 -2.63
N ASP A 38 -25.28 -53.48 -2.50
CA ASP A 38 -25.69 -52.72 -1.31
C ASP A 38 -25.34 -51.24 -1.53
N GLN A 39 -26.35 -50.39 -1.42
CA GLN A 39 -26.19 -48.95 -1.35
C GLN A 39 -25.63 -48.59 0.02
N CYS A 40 -24.44 -48.00 0.05
CA CYS A 40 -24.09 -47.00 1.04
C CYS A 40 -23.53 -45.79 0.29
N GLU A 41 -24.36 -44.76 0.22
CA GLU A 41 -23.95 -43.41 -0.15
C GLU A 41 -22.77 -42.98 0.74
N PHE A 42 -21.62 -42.71 0.13
CA PHE A 42 -20.67 -41.74 0.67
C PHE A 42 -20.67 -40.53 -0.26
N GLY A 43 -21.47 -39.53 0.12
CA GLY A 43 -21.38 -38.20 -0.43
C GLY A 43 -20.05 -37.53 -0.04
N GLY A 44 -19.51 -36.72 -0.96
CA GLY A 44 -18.69 -35.57 -0.59
C GLY A 44 -17.17 -35.75 -0.56
N HIS A 45 -16.55 -36.24 -1.63
CA HIS A 45 -15.22 -35.74 -2.00
C HIS A 45 -15.37 -34.79 -3.19
N GLU A 46 -15.70 -33.52 -2.92
CA GLU A 46 -15.30 -32.47 -3.86
C GLU A 46 -13.78 -32.56 -4.03
N GLY A 47 -13.35 -32.95 -5.23
CA GLY A 47 -11.94 -33.20 -5.52
C GLY A 47 -11.07 -32.01 -5.12
N GLN A 48 -10.14 -32.23 -4.18
CA GLN A 48 -9.10 -31.27 -3.85
C GLN A 48 -8.35 -30.91 -5.14
N ARG A 49 -8.55 -29.68 -5.63
CA ARG A 49 -7.93 -29.22 -6.88
C ARG A 49 -6.42 -29.02 -6.64
N PRO A 50 -5.55 -29.29 -7.63
CA PRO A 50 -4.11 -29.20 -7.44
C PRO A 50 -3.68 -27.75 -7.14
N THR A 51 -3.15 -27.51 -5.94
CA THR A 51 -2.53 -26.24 -5.55
C THR A 51 -1.01 -26.34 -5.73
N ARG A 52 -0.38 -25.33 -6.36
CA ARG A 52 1.09 -25.29 -6.52
C ARG A 52 1.64 -23.91 -6.20
N LEU A 53 2.64 -23.87 -5.31
CA LEU A 53 3.37 -22.64 -4.98
C LEU A 53 4.52 -22.45 -5.98
N TYR A 54 4.43 -21.43 -6.83
CA TYR A 54 5.46 -21.12 -7.83
C TYR A 54 6.56 -20.24 -7.21
N LYS A 55 7.84 -20.55 -7.48
CA LYS A 55 8.99 -19.69 -7.07
C LYS A 55 8.90 -18.26 -7.64
N ARG A 56 8.19 -18.09 -8.77
CA ARG A 56 7.95 -16.80 -9.46
C ARG A 56 7.19 -15.77 -8.60
N ARG A 57 6.46 -16.19 -7.56
CA ARG A 57 5.73 -15.29 -6.65
C ARG A 57 6.64 -14.26 -5.96
N TRP A 58 7.85 -14.68 -5.56
CA TRP A 58 8.82 -13.81 -4.91
C TRP A 58 9.38 -12.78 -5.88
N LEU A 59 9.57 -13.18 -7.14
CA LEU A 59 9.99 -12.26 -8.18
C LEU A 59 8.93 -11.18 -8.44
N ILE A 60 7.64 -11.52 -8.38
CA ILE A 60 6.54 -10.56 -8.55
C ILE A 60 6.51 -9.54 -7.41
N VAL A 61 6.65 -9.98 -6.16
CA VAL A 61 6.71 -9.06 -5.00
C VAL A 61 7.96 -8.20 -5.03
N LEU A 62 9.11 -8.74 -5.41
CA LEU A 62 10.33 -7.96 -5.57
C LEU A 62 10.19 -6.92 -6.70
N LEU A 63 9.59 -7.30 -7.83
CA LEU A 63 9.34 -6.36 -8.92
C LEU A 63 8.36 -5.26 -8.49
N PHE A 64 7.29 -5.61 -7.77
CA PHE A 64 6.38 -4.67 -7.12
C PHE A 64 7.13 -3.70 -6.19
N SER A 65 7.94 -4.25 -5.30
CA SER A 65 8.75 -3.50 -4.35
C SER A 65 9.67 -2.52 -5.06
N SER A 66 10.30 -2.92 -6.17
CA SER A 66 11.23 -2.08 -6.93
C SER A 66 10.58 -0.87 -7.62
N TYR A 67 9.39 -1.01 -8.21
CA TYR A 67 8.71 0.17 -8.77
C TYR A 67 8.03 1.03 -7.71
N SER A 68 7.59 0.43 -6.60
CA SER A 68 7.10 1.18 -5.43
C SER A 68 8.22 2.05 -4.84
N LEU A 69 9.43 1.50 -4.75
CA LEU A 69 10.65 2.21 -4.37
C LEU A 69 10.90 3.39 -5.33
N CYS A 70 10.92 3.15 -6.63
CA CYS A 70 11.17 4.19 -7.64
C CYS A 70 10.15 5.34 -7.58
N ASN A 71 8.87 5.04 -7.33
CA ASN A 71 7.85 6.08 -7.19
C ASN A 71 7.99 6.88 -5.88
N SER A 72 8.33 6.21 -4.79
CA SER A 72 8.50 6.86 -3.47
C SER A 72 9.75 7.74 -3.41
N PHE A 73 10.81 7.34 -4.11
CA PHE A 73 11.97 8.19 -4.34
C PHE A 73 11.56 9.53 -4.97
N GLN A 74 10.74 9.48 -6.02
CA GLN A 74 10.30 10.66 -6.76
C GLN A 74 9.33 11.56 -5.99
N TRP A 75 8.67 11.04 -4.98
CA TRP A 75 7.83 11.83 -4.08
C TRP A 75 8.68 12.81 -3.26
N ILE A 76 9.74 12.32 -2.60
CA ILE A 76 10.59 13.12 -1.70
C ILE A 76 11.67 13.93 -2.42
N GLN A 77 12.06 13.53 -3.64
CA GLN A 77 13.24 14.10 -4.31
C GLN A 77 13.27 15.64 -4.38
N TYR A 78 12.12 16.31 -4.54
CA TYR A 78 12.06 17.78 -4.59
C TYR A 78 12.07 18.41 -3.19
N GLY A 79 11.50 17.74 -2.19
CA GLY A 79 11.40 18.25 -0.83
C GLY A 79 12.76 18.27 -0.11
N ILE A 80 13.61 17.25 -0.32
CA ILE A 80 14.89 17.18 0.39
C ILE A 80 15.96 18.15 -0.14
N ILE A 81 15.80 18.62 -1.38
CA ILE A 81 16.63 19.67 -2.01
C ILE A 81 15.75 20.87 -2.38
N ASN A 82 14.81 21.21 -1.49
CA ASN A 82 13.84 22.28 -1.70
C ASN A 82 14.53 23.61 -2.02
N ASN A 83 15.56 23.99 -1.24
CA ASN A 83 16.32 25.23 -1.44
C ASN A 83 16.98 25.33 -2.83
N ILE A 84 17.46 24.20 -3.36
CA ILE A 84 18.10 24.15 -4.67
C ILE A 84 17.06 24.37 -5.78
N PHE A 85 15.89 23.74 -5.68
CA PHE A 85 14.82 23.91 -6.68
C PHE A 85 14.12 25.26 -6.59
N MET A 86 14.05 25.88 -5.41
CA MET A 86 13.64 27.29 -5.28
C MET A 86 14.55 28.19 -6.10
N ASN A 87 15.87 28.01 -5.96
CA ASN A 87 16.86 28.81 -6.68
C ASN A 87 16.82 28.52 -8.20
N PHE A 88 16.76 27.25 -8.60
CA PHE A 88 16.78 26.84 -10.00
C PHE A 88 15.55 27.30 -10.80
N TYR A 89 14.35 27.20 -10.23
CA TYR A 89 13.11 27.60 -10.90
C TYR A 89 12.69 29.05 -10.58
N ASN A 90 13.40 29.73 -9.67
CA ASN A 90 13.05 31.05 -9.13
C ASN A 90 11.59 31.12 -8.63
N VAL A 91 11.20 30.13 -7.83
CA VAL A 91 9.86 30.00 -7.22
C VAL A 91 9.96 29.94 -5.71
N ASP A 92 8.87 30.27 -5.03
CA ASP A 92 8.79 30.21 -3.58
C ASP A 92 8.74 28.76 -3.05
N ALA A 93 9.10 28.60 -1.78
CA ALA A 93 9.16 27.30 -1.13
C ALA A 93 7.81 26.56 -1.13
N PHE A 94 6.70 27.29 -1.00
CA PHE A 94 5.37 26.71 -0.99
C PHE A 94 5.00 26.12 -2.36
N THR A 95 5.45 26.73 -3.46
CA THR A 95 5.35 26.16 -4.81
C THR A 95 6.14 24.86 -4.96
N ILE A 96 7.32 24.74 -4.35
CA ILE A 96 8.07 23.46 -4.34
C ILE A 96 7.40 22.43 -3.42
N ASP A 97 6.84 22.82 -2.27
CA ASP A 97 6.12 21.92 -1.37
C ASP A 97 4.90 21.28 -2.07
N TRP A 98 4.28 21.99 -3.01
CA TRP A 98 3.22 21.44 -3.88
C TRP A 98 3.66 20.23 -4.71
N MET A 99 4.96 20.09 -5.01
CA MET A 99 5.50 18.89 -5.68
C MET A 99 5.36 17.63 -4.81
N SER A 100 5.36 17.76 -3.49
CA SER A 100 5.03 16.68 -2.56
C SER A 100 3.53 16.58 -2.34
N MET A 101 2.83 17.70 -2.13
CA MET A 101 1.39 17.69 -1.85
C MET A 101 0.55 17.17 -3.01
N ILE A 102 1.01 17.27 -4.26
CA ILE A 102 0.29 16.69 -5.41
C ILE A 102 0.16 15.16 -5.34
N TYR A 103 1.11 14.47 -4.68
CA TYR A 103 1.02 13.04 -4.37
C TYR A 103 -0.16 12.76 -3.45
N MET A 104 -0.26 13.56 -2.39
CA MET A 104 -1.33 13.46 -1.41
C MET A 104 -2.69 13.80 -2.02
N LEU A 105 -2.74 14.91 -2.79
CA LEU A 105 -3.97 15.41 -3.41
C LEU A 105 -4.53 14.42 -4.42
N THR A 106 -3.67 13.82 -5.25
CA THR A 106 -4.09 12.87 -6.28
C THR A 106 -4.58 11.56 -5.68
N TYR A 107 -4.03 11.13 -4.54
CA TYR A 107 -4.48 9.90 -3.88
C TYR A 107 -5.95 9.95 -3.42
N ILE A 108 -6.37 11.06 -2.81
CA ILE A 108 -7.69 11.22 -2.17
C ILE A 108 -8.87 10.94 -3.13
N PRO A 109 -8.98 11.57 -4.32
CA PRO A 109 -10.11 11.33 -5.23
C PRO A 109 -9.98 10.02 -6.00
N PHE A 110 -8.76 9.57 -6.30
CA PHE A 110 -8.53 8.46 -7.21
C PHE A 110 -8.44 7.09 -6.52
N ILE A 111 -8.27 7.02 -5.20
CA ILE A 111 -8.21 5.74 -4.49
C ILE A 111 -9.47 4.89 -4.70
N PHE A 112 -10.66 5.49 -4.70
CA PHE A 112 -11.92 4.74 -4.89
C PHE A 112 -12.05 4.18 -6.33
N PRO A 113 -11.89 4.98 -7.41
CA PRO A 113 -11.86 4.46 -8.77
C PRO A 113 -10.79 3.40 -8.99
N VAL A 114 -9.59 3.60 -8.46
CA VAL A 114 -8.46 2.67 -8.65
C VAL A 114 -8.71 1.35 -7.93
N THR A 115 -9.26 1.37 -6.71
CA THR A 115 -9.62 0.15 -5.98
C THR A 115 -10.72 -0.63 -6.71
N TRP A 116 -11.74 0.05 -7.21
CA TRP A 116 -12.77 -0.57 -8.04
C TRP A 116 -12.19 -1.18 -9.33
N LEU A 117 -11.26 -0.48 -9.97
CA LEU A 117 -10.59 -0.96 -11.17
C LEU A 117 -9.71 -2.19 -10.89
N LEU A 118 -9.04 -2.21 -9.73
CA LEU A 118 -8.23 -3.33 -9.27
C LEU A 118 -9.08 -4.58 -9.06
N ASP A 119 -10.27 -4.42 -8.49
CA ASP A 119 -11.21 -5.51 -8.28
C ASP A 119 -11.79 -6.04 -9.61
N LYS A 120 -12.05 -5.17 -10.59
CA LYS A 120 -12.63 -5.58 -11.89
C LYS A 120 -11.62 -6.10 -12.91
N LYS A 121 -10.46 -5.43 -13.06
CA LYS A 121 -9.48 -5.71 -14.14
C LYS A 121 -8.25 -6.48 -13.67
N GLY A 122 -8.12 -6.72 -12.37
CA GLY A 122 -7.05 -7.54 -11.80
C GLY A 122 -5.70 -6.84 -11.68
N LEU A 123 -4.74 -7.56 -11.08
CA LEU A 123 -3.43 -7.02 -10.67
C LEU A 123 -2.55 -6.59 -11.83
N ARG A 124 -2.57 -7.30 -12.97
CA ARG A 124 -1.66 -7.01 -14.09
C ARG A 124 -1.95 -5.65 -14.73
N VAL A 125 -3.22 -5.33 -14.96
CA VAL A 125 -3.62 -4.06 -15.57
C VAL A 125 -3.21 -2.89 -14.67
N ILE A 126 -3.42 -3.02 -13.37
CA ILE A 126 -3.04 -2.00 -12.37
C ILE A 126 -1.52 -1.80 -12.35
N ALA A 127 -0.73 -2.87 -12.33
CA ALA A 127 0.73 -2.78 -12.35
C ALA A 127 1.27 -2.15 -13.64
N LEU A 128 0.69 -2.50 -14.80
CA LEU A 128 1.06 -1.92 -16.10
C LEU A 128 0.74 -0.42 -16.18
N VAL A 129 -0.46 -0.02 -15.75
CA VAL A 129 -0.86 1.40 -15.72
C VAL A 129 0.03 2.19 -14.76
N ALA A 130 0.29 1.66 -13.56
CA ALA A 130 1.15 2.29 -12.57
C ALA A 130 2.56 2.56 -13.13
N THR A 131 3.19 1.53 -13.70
CA THR A 131 4.55 1.64 -14.23
C THR A 131 4.63 2.47 -15.52
N ALA A 132 3.61 2.42 -16.37
CA ALA A 132 3.51 3.28 -17.56
C ALA A 132 3.42 4.76 -17.18
N LEU A 133 2.52 5.10 -16.24
CA LEU A 133 2.36 6.47 -15.76
C LEU A 133 3.62 7.00 -15.07
N ASN A 134 4.26 6.16 -14.24
CA ASN A 134 5.51 6.53 -13.58
C ASN A 134 6.64 6.76 -14.59
N CYS A 135 6.77 5.87 -15.59
CA CYS A 135 7.73 6.03 -16.69
C CYS A 135 7.46 7.31 -17.49
N ALA A 136 6.22 7.54 -17.92
CA ALA A 136 5.83 8.76 -18.64
C ALA A 136 6.15 10.02 -17.81
N GLY A 137 5.81 10.04 -16.53
CA GLY A 137 6.10 11.15 -15.63
C GLY A 137 7.60 11.43 -15.49
N THR A 138 8.45 10.40 -15.41
CA THR A 138 9.91 10.59 -15.39
C THR A 138 10.47 11.17 -16.68
N TRP A 139 9.98 10.74 -17.85
CA TRP A 139 10.42 11.29 -19.13
C TRP A 139 9.96 12.74 -19.34
N ILE A 140 8.75 13.09 -18.86
CA ILE A 140 8.27 14.47 -18.85
C ILE A 140 9.20 15.35 -17.97
N LYS A 141 9.65 14.85 -16.81
CA LYS A 141 10.63 15.56 -15.96
C LYS A 141 11.97 15.76 -16.66
N VAL A 142 12.47 14.76 -17.40
CA VAL A 142 13.71 14.89 -18.20
C VAL A 142 13.58 16.03 -19.23
N ALA A 143 12.41 16.19 -19.87
CA ALA A 143 12.16 17.29 -20.80
C ALA A 143 12.07 18.68 -20.12
N SER A 144 11.91 18.72 -18.79
CA SER A 144 11.68 19.94 -18.01
C SER A 144 12.95 20.61 -17.46
N VAL A 145 14.15 20.16 -17.84
CA VAL A 145 15.41 20.71 -17.30
C VAL A 145 15.80 22.03 -17.95
N ARG A 146 14.97 23.05 -17.71
CA ARG A 146 15.25 24.47 -17.93
C ARG A 146 14.56 25.29 -16.84
N PRO A 147 15.13 26.43 -16.41
CA PRO A 147 14.56 27.27 -15.36
C PRO A 147 13.10 27.70 -15.59
N ASN A 148 12.68 27.89 -16.85
CA ASN A 148 11.33 28.36 -17.18
C ASN A 148 10.28 27.24 -17.32
N LEU A 149 10.65 25.97 -17.11
CA LEU A 149 9.80 24.81 -17.40
C LEU A 149 9.19 24.16 -16.14
N PHE A 150 9.04 24.91 -15.05
CA PHE A 150 8.44 24.39 -13.80
C PHE A 150 7.08 23.71 -14.03
N ALA A 151 6.22 24.28 -14.89
CA ALA A 151 4.92 23.68 -15.22
C ALA A 151 5.04 22.27 -15.84
N VAL A 152 6.08 22.02 -16.63
CA VAL A 152 6.35 20.70 -17.22
C VAL A 152 6.83 19.73 -16.13
N THR A 153 7.68 20.20 -15.21
CA THR A 153 8.10 19.41 -14.05
C THR A 153 6.91 19.04 -13.17
N PHE A 154 6.00 19.98 -12.92
CA PHE A 154 4.77 19.77 -12.17
C PHE A 154 3.86 18.75 -12.87
N LEU A 155 3.71 18.83 -14.19
CA LEU A 155 2.95 17.84 -14.97
C LEU A 155 3.57 16.43 -14.84
N GLY A 156 4.90 16.33 -14.95
CA GLY A 156 5.59 15.06 -14.75
C GLY A 156 5.41 14.51 -13.33
N GLN A 157 5.46 15.38 -12.32
CA GLN A 157 5.20 15.04 -10.92
C GLN A 157 3.74 14.58 -10.71
N PHE A 158 2.78 15.22 -11.37
CA PHE A 158 1.38 14.80 -11.37
C PHE A 158 1.21 13.39 -11.97
N CYS A 159 1.83 13.10 -13.11
CA CYS A 159 1.80 11.74 -13.70
C CYS A 159 2.34 10.68 -12.72
N CYS A 160 3.45 10.97 -12.04
CA CYS A 160 4.01 10.07 -11.03
C CYS A 160 3.14 9.96 -9.76
N SER A 161 2.47 11.05 -9.35
CA SER A 161 1.48 11.00 -8.26
C SER A 161 0.29 10.12 -8.60
N PHE A 162 -0.17 10.18 -9.85
CA PHE A 162 -1.29 9.35 -10.29
C PHE A 162 -0.91 7.87 -10.31
N ALA A 163 0.34 7.55 -10.68
CA ALA A 163 0.89 6.20 -10.55
C ALA A 163 0.87 5.68 -9.10
N GLN A 164 1.19 6.53 -8.12
CA GLN A 164 1.24 6.15 -6.70
C GLN A 164 -0.09 5.57 -6.19
N VAL A 165 -1.22 6.09 -6.67
CA VAL A 165 -2.55 5.62 -6.28
C VAL A 165 -2.74 4.14 -6.58
N PHE A 166 -2.19 3.68 -7.70
CA PHE A 166 -2.20 2.26 -8.07
C PHE A 166 -1.23 1.45 -7.21
N ILE A 167 -0.13 2.04 -6.73
CA ILE A 167 0.96 1.34 -6.04
C ILE A 167 0.61 1.03 -4.58
N LEU A 168 0.11 2.01 -3.82
CA LEU A 168 -0.01 1.89 -2.36
C LEU A 168 -1.01 0.80 -1.91
N GLY A 169 -2.06 0.53 -2.69
CA GLY A 169 -3.07 -0.49 -2.36
C GLY A 169 -2.74 -1.91 -2.80
N MET A 170 -1.65 -2.11 -3.54
CA MET A 170 -1.29 -3.40 -4.14
C MET A 170 -0.65 -4.44 -3.20
N PRO A 171 0.14 -4.12 -2.15
CA PRO A 171 0.86 -5.12 -1.36
C PRO A 171 -0.04 -6.23 -0.79
N SER A 172 -1.16 -5.84 -0.16
CA SER A 172 -2.11 -6.77 0.45
C SER A 172 -2.79 -7.68 -0.60
N ARG A 173 -3.18 -7.11 -1.74
CA ARG A 173 -3.79 -7.86 -2.85
C ARG A 173 -2.81 -8.82 -3.52
N ILE A 174 -1.55 -8.43 -3.70
CA ILE A 174 -0.52 -9.33 -4.24
C ILE A 174 -0.28 -10.49 -3.26
N ALA A 175 -0.14 -10.19 -1.98
CA ALA A 175 0.05 -11.18 -0.94
C ALA A 175 -1.12 -12.18 -0.88
N SER A 176 -2.36 -11.69 -0.95
CA SER A 176 -3.56 -12.53 -0.92
C SER A 176 -3.79 -13.36 -2.18
N VAL A 177 -3.18 -13.03 -3.33
CA VAL A 177 -3.39 -13.74 -4.61
C VAL A 177 -2.25 -14.71 -4.93
N TRP A 178 -1.01 -14.36 -4.55
CA TRP A 178 0.19 -15.11 -4.94
C TRP A 178 0.80 -15.96 -3.82
N PHE A 179 0.42 -15.73 -2.56
CA PHE A 179 1.01 -16.39 -1.39
C PHE A 179 -0.03 -17.18 -0.60
N GLY A 180 0.44 -18.21 0.12
CA GLY A 180 -0.37 -18.98 1.05
C GLY A 180 -0.52 -18.27 2.39
N SER A 181 -1.49 -18.69 3.21
CA SER A 181 -1.88 -18.04 4.47
C SER A 181 -0.71 -17.77 5.44
N GLY A 182 0.29 -18.65 5.49
CA GLY A 182 1.48 -18.48 6.34
C GLY A 182 2.51 -17.46 5.82
N GLU A 183 2.44 -17.05 4.55
CA GLU A 183 3.45 -16.18 3.91
C GLU A 183 2.89 -14.80 3.50
N VAL A 184 1.58 -14.57 3.66
CA VAL A 184 0.90 -13.31 3.28
C VAL A 184 1.50 -12.11 4.00
N SER A 185 1.70 -12.20 5.32
CA SER A 185 2.26 -11.11 6.13
C SER A 185 3.68 -10.72 5.67
N THR A 186 4.53 -11.71 5.40
CA THR A 186 5.90 -11.50 4.88
C THR A 186 5.88 -10.84 3.50
N ALA A 187 5.03 -11.31 2.59
CA ALA A 187 4.92 -10.76 1.24
C ALA A 187 4.40 -9.30 1.26
N CYS A 188 3.39 -9.01 2.10
CA CYS A 188 2.87 -7.66 2.29
C CYS A 188 3.95 -6.73 2.86
N SER A 189 4.68 -7.20 3.89
CA SER A 189 5.77 -6.46 4.53
C SER A 189 6.87 -6.08 3.54
N ILE A 190 7.31 -6.99 2.67
CA ILE A 190 8.32 -6.68 1.62
C ILE A 190 7.81 -5.59 0.68
N GLY A 191 6.54 -5.65 0.27
CA GLY A 191 5.95 -4.63 -0.59
C GLY A 191 5.90 -3.24 0.07
N VAL A 192 5.52 -3.19 1.35
CA VAL A 192 5.49 -1.93 2.13
C VAL A 192 6.91 -1.40 2.39
N PHE A 193 7.86 -2.28 2.73
CA PHE A 193 9.25 -1.87 2.92
C PHE A 193 9.93 -1.39 1.64
N GLY A 194 9.53 -1.89 0.47
CA GLY A 194 9.96 -1.34 -0.81
C GLY A 194 9.67 0.15 -0.95
N ASN A 195 8.45 0.57 -0.58
CA ASN A 195 8.06 1.97 -0.54
C ASN A 195 8.97 2.76 0.40
N GLN A 196 9.14 2.26 1.63
CA GLN A 196 9.92 2.91 2.66
C GLN A 196 11.41 3.05 2.30
N LEU A 197 11.98 2.03 1.65
CA LEU A 197 13.34 2.07 1.12
C LEU A 197 13.49 3.13 0.02
N GLY A 198 12.45 3.33 -0.80
CA GLY A 198 12.42 4.40 -1.80
C GLY A 198 12.48 5.79 -1.19
N ILE A 199 11.73 6.00 -0.10
CA ILE A 199 11.78 7.25 0.69
C ILE A 199 13.19 7.45 1.25
N ALA A 200 13.81 6.42 1.83
CA ALA A 200 15.18 6.47 2.36
C ALA A 200 16.21 6.88 1.28
N ILE A 201 16.17 6.22 0.13
CA ILE A 201 17.03 6.56 -1.01
C ILE A 201 16.72 7.97 -1.51
N GLY A 202 15.45 8.38 -1.49
CA GLY A 202 14.98 9.71 -1.85
C GLY A 202 15.49 10.81 -0.93
N PHE A 203 15.80 10.52 0.32
CA PHE A 203 16.47 11.46 1.21
C PHE A 203 17.98 11.53 0.97
N LEU A 204 18.62 10.42 0.61
CA LEU A 204 20.08 10.34 0.51
C LEU A 204 20.63 10.79 -0.84
N VAL A 205 20.05 10.29 -1.93
CA VAL A 205 20.62 10.39 -3.28
C VAL A 205 20.48 11.77 -3.90
N PRO A 206 19.34 12.49 -3.81
CA PRO A 206 19.21 13.81 -4.42
C PRO A 206 20.20 14.86 -3.90
N PRO A 207 20.44 15.01 -2.58
CA PRO A 207 21.45 15.96 -2.07
C PRO A 207 22.89 15.64 -2.50
N ILE A 208 23.21 14.38 -2.78
CA ILE A 208 24.55 13.96 -3.23
C ILE A 208 24.72 14.20 -4.73
N LEU A 209 23.68 13.93 -5.53
CA LEU A 209 23.72 14.09 -6.99
C LEU A 209 23.58 15.55 -7.44
N VAL A 210 22.84 16.34 -6.67
CA VAL A 210 22.52 17.74 -6.97
C VAL A 210 23.07 18.61 -5.83
N PRO A 211 24.40 18.88 -5.83
CA PRO A 211 24.99 19.81 -4.87
C PRO A 211 24.49 21.23 -5.14
N ASN A 212 24.48 22.04 -4.08
CA ASN A 212 24.12 23.46 -4.17
C ASN A 212 25.30 24.25 -4.76
N VAL A 213 25.29 24.43 -6.09
CA VAL A 213 26.30 25.18 -6.85
C VAL A 213 25.73 26.52 -7.33
N GLU A 214 26.59 27.54 -7.44
CA GLU A 214 26.18 28.88 -7.88
C GLU A 214 25.90 28.95 -9.39
N ASP A 215 26.60 28.15 -10.19
CA ASP A 215 26.43 28.10 -11.64
C ASP A 215 25.17 27.31 -12.02
N MET A 216 24.23 28.01 -12.67
CA MET A 216 22.95 27.45 -13.10
C MET A 216 23.08 26.40 -14.21
N ASP A 217 24.10 26.50 -15.06
CA ASP A 217 24.32 25.53 -16.13
C ASP A 217 24.90 24.22 -15.56
N GLU A 218 25.80 24.33 -14.58
CA GLU A 218 26.30 23.19 -13.81
C GLU A 218 25.16 22.53 -13.02
N LEU A 219 24.35 23.33 -12.31
CA LEU A 219 23.19 22.84 -11.57
C LEU A 219 22.18 22.12 -12.49
N ALA A 220 21.91 22.68 -13.67
CA ALA A 220 21.07 22.04 -14.68
C ALA A 220 21.64 20.69 -15.14
N SER A 221 22.97 20.56 -15.25
CA SER A 221 23.64 19.31 -15.60
C SER A 221 23.41 18.23 -14.52
N HIS A 222 23.60 18.59 -13.24
CA HIS A 222 23.33 17.70 -12.11
C HIS A 222 21.87 17.23 -12.05
N ILE A 223 20.92 18.16 -12.23
CA ILE A 223 19.50 17.83 -12.28
C ILE A 223 19.18 16.90 -13.47
N LYS A 224 19.78 17.15 -14.66
CA LYS A 224 19.64 16.26 -15.82
C LYS A 224 20.10 14.85 -15.49
N VAL A 225 21.28 14.68 -14.90
CA VAL A 225 21.81 13.36 -14.54
C VAL A 225 20.85 12.62 -13.61
N MET A 226 20.33 13.29 -12.58
CA MET A 226 19.37 12.69 -11.65
C MET A 226 18.07 12.24 -12.37
N PHE A 227 17.53 13.09 -13.24
CA PHE A 227 16.30 12.75 -13.98
C PHE A 227 16.53 11.63 -15.01
N TYR A 228 17.65 11.63 -15.73
CA TYR A 228 18.00 10.54 -16.65
C TYR A 228 18.19 9.21 -15.93
N MET A 229 18.86 9.19 -14.77
CA MET A 229 18.97 7.97 -13.97
C MET A 229 17.60 7.46 -13.53
N THR A 230 16.75 8.35 -13.03
CA THR A 230 15.39 7.99 -12.59
C THR A 230 14.54 7.48 -13.75
N ALA A 231 14.60 8.11 -14.92
CA ALA A 231 13.90 7.69 -16.13
C ALA A 231 14.41 6.34 -16.66
N GLY A 232 15.73 6.10 -16.60
CA GLY A 232 16.34 4.82 -16.96
C GLY A 232 15.83 3.68 -16.08
N VAL A 233 15.82 3.88 -14.74
CA VAL A 233 15.29 2.90 -13.79
C VAL A 233 13.78 2.67 -14.01
N ALA A 234 12.99 3.73 -14.17
CA ALA A 234 11.55 3.62 -14.40
C ALA A 234 11.23 2.88 -15.72
N THR A 235 11.99 3.14 -16.78
CA THR A 235 11.83 2.47 -18.09
C THR A 235 12.18 0.98 -17.99
N LEU A 236 13.29 0.64 -17.32
CA LEU A 236 13.68 -0.75 -17.08
C LEU A 236 12.58 -1.50 -16.31
N LEU A 237 12.06 -0.90 -15.24
CA LEU A 237 11.00 -1.50 -14.44
C LEU A 237 9.69 -1.66 -15.22
N PHE A 238 9.32 -0.69 -16.06
CA PHE A 238 8.17 -0.81 -16.96
C PHE A 238 8.32 -1.99 -17.92
N ILE A 239 9.48 -2.11 -18.58
CA ILE A 239 9.79 -3.25 -19.47
C ILE A 239 9.69 -4.58 -18.72
N LEU A 240 10.28 -4.65 -17.52
CA LEU A 240 10.21 -5.86 -16.69
C LEU A 240 8.76 -6.20 -16.28
N VAL A 241 7.92 -5.22 -15.96
CA VAL A 241 6.51 -5.48 -15.66
C VAL A 241 5.75 -5.99 -16.89
N VAL A 242 6.02 -5.44 -18.08
CA VAL A 242 5.41 -5.91 -19.34
C VAL A 242 5.69 -7.39 -19.60
N PHE A 243 6.94 -7.82 -19.45
CA PHE A 243 7.36 -9.20 -19.74
C PHE A 243 7.12 -10.18 -18.61
N VAL A 244 7.30 -9.74 -17.36
CA VAL A 244 7.41 -10.66 -16.22
C VAL A 244 6.15 -10.68 -15.34
N PHE A 245 5.40 -9.57 -15.28
CA PHE A 245 4.25 -9.46 -14.38
C PHE A 245 3.04 -10.23 -14.93
N GLN A 246 2.68 -11.30 -14.25
CA GLN A 246 1.50 -12.11 -14.54
C GLN A 246 0.34 -11.70 -13.62
N GLU A 247 -0.89 -11.84 -14.11
CA GLU A 247 -2.07 -11.41 -13.35
C GLU A 247 -2.31 -12.29 -12.12
N ARG A 248 -2.26 -13.61 -12.29
CA ARG A 248 -2.51 -14.62 -11.27
C ARG A 248 -1.67 -15.86 -11.58
N PRO A 249 -1.28 -16.67 -10.59
CA PRO A 249 -0.66 -17.96 -10.87
C PRO A 249 -1.68 -18.90 -11.55
N GLU A 250 -1.19 -19.71 -12.49
CA GLU A 250 -2.01 -20.67 -13.27
C GLU A 250 -2.80 -21.60 -12.36
N LEU A 251 -2.19 -22.08 -11.27
CA LEU A 251 -2.84 -22.82 -10.19
C LEU A 251 -2.95 -21.95 -8.92
N PRO A 252 -4.10 -21.94 -8.22
CA PRO A 252 -4.26 -21.16 -6.99
C PRO A 252 -3.33 -21.70 -5.89
N PRO A 253 -2.71 -20.82 -5.08
CA PRO A 253 -1.82 -21.24 -4.00
C PRO A 253 -2.55 -21.85 -2.79
N THR A 254 -3.86 -21.64 -2.64
CA THR A 254 -4.66 -22.22 -1.55
C THR A 254 -6.04 -22.71 -2.02
N GLN A 255 -6.60 -23.71 -1.34
CA GLN A 255 -7.95 -24.22 -1.60
C GLN A 255 -9.02 -23.13 -1.36
N ALA A 256 -8.85 -22.29 -0.33
CA ALA A 256 -9.74 -21.15 -0.06
C ALA A 256 -9.81 -20.17 -1.26
N GLN A 257 -8.69 -19.95 -1.96
CA GLN A 257 -8.68 -19.14 -3.18
C GLN A 257 -9.27 -19.89 -4.39
N ALA A 258 -9.18 -21.22 -4.44
CA ALA A 258 -9.85 -22.03 -5.45
C ALA A 258 -11.37 -21.97 -5.31
N THR A 259 -11.89 -21.92 -4.08
CA THR A 259 -13.31 -21.73 -3.77
C THR A 259 -13.75 -20.27 -4.00
N ALA A 260 -12.93 -19.28 -3.62
CA ALA A 260 -13.20 -17.87 -3.91
C ALA A 260 -13.25 -17.55 -5.42
N ARG A 261 -12.58 -18.35 -6.27
CA ARG A 261 -12.68 -18.25 -7.74
C ARG A 261 -14.05 -18.70 -8.29
N LEU A 262 -14.83 -19.47 -7.52
CA LEU A 262 -16.14 -19.99 -7.93
C LEU A 262 -17.31 -19.08 -7.54
N ILE A 263 -17.09 -18.13 -6.62
CA ILE A 263 -18.11 -17.16 -6.21
C ILE A 263 -18.18 -16.07 -7.28
N PRO A 264 -19.33 -15.86 -7.97
CA PRO A 264 -19.50 -14.77 -8.92
C PRO A 264 -19.26 -13.42 -8.22
N PRO A 265 -18.62 -12.43 -8.86
CA PRO A 265 -18.35 -11.11 -8.26
C PRO A 265 -19.61 -10.26 -7.98
N GLU A 266 -20.82 -10.84 -7.95
CA GLU A 266 -22.10 -10.13 -7.93
C GLU A 266 -22.66 -9.80 -6.53
N GLN A 267 -21.98 -10.11 -5.42
CA GLN A 267 -22.54 -9.83 -4.08
C GLN A 267 -21.60 -9.10 -3.09
N TYR A 268 -20.59 -8.37 -3.56
CA TYR A 268 -19.82 -7.45 -2.71
C TYR A 268 -19.99 -6.01 -3.20
N SER A 269 -20.99 -5.31 -2.66
CA SER A 269 -21.16 -3.89 -2.95
C SER A 269 -20.05 -3.10 -2.22
N TYR A 270 -19.01 -2.72 -2.96
CA TYR A 270 -17.87 -1.93 -2.46
C TYR A 270 -18.32 -0.62 -1.79
N THR A 271 -19.31 0.05 -2.36
CA THR A 271 -19.89 1.28 -1.78
C THR A 271 -20.61 0.99 -0.47
N ALA A 272 -21.30 -0.15 -0.35
CA ALA A 272 -21.90 -0.57 0.90
C ALA A 272 -20.84 -0.92 1.97
N SER A 273 -19.73 -1.54 1.58
CA SER A 273 -18.59 -1.82 2.47
C SER A 273 -18.00 -0.53 3.05
N ILE A 274 -17.73 0.48 2.20
CA ILE A 274 -17.27 1.80 2.65
C ILE A 274 -18.27 2.44 3.61
N LEU A 275 -19.57 2.40 3.29
CA LEU A 275 -20.58 3.01 4.15
C LEU A 275 -20.66 2.32 5.53
N ARG A 276 -20.49 0.99 5.58
CA ARG A 276 -20.43 0.23 6.84
C ARG A 276 -19.19 0.60 7.66
N LEU A 277 -18.04 0.71 7.00
CA LEU A 277 -16.79 1.16 7.61
C LEU A 277 -16.93 2.56 8.21
N LEU A 278 -17.47 3.51 7.44
CA LEU A 278 -17.71 4.89 7.88
C LEU A 278 -18.81 5.01 8.96
N ARG A 279 -19.58 3.96 9.23
CA ARG A 279 -20.54 3.92 10.35
C ARG A 279 -19.92 3.33 11.63
N ASN A 280 -18.75 2.71 11.53
CA ASN A 280 -18.06 2.06 12.66
C ASN A 280 -17.27 3.10 13.48
N LYS A 281 -17.84 3.54 14.60
CA LYS A 281 -17.26 4.62 15.45
C LYS A 281 -15.80 4.36 15.89
N PRO A 282 -15.42 3.18 16.43
CA PRO A 282 -14.02 2.86 16.70
C PRO A 282 -13.08 3.01 15.49
N PHE A 283 -13.55 2.61 14.30
CA PHE A 283 -12.76 2.71 13.08
C PHE A 283 -12.62 4.16 12.59
N ILE A 284 -13.66 4.99 12.68
CA ILE A 284 -13.56 6.43 12.36
C ILE A 284 -12.54 7.10 13.27
N LEU A 285 -12.55 6.76 14.56
CA LEU A 285 -11.59 7.31 15.51
C LEU A 285 -10.16 6.88 15.16
N LEU A 286 -9.97 5.61 14.77
CA LEU A 286 -8.69 5.12 14.26
C LEU A 286 -8.27 5.82 12.96
N ILE A 287 -9.18 6.05 12.02
CA ILE A 287 -8.92 6.81 10.78
C ILE A 287 -8.34 8.17 11.13
N ILE A 288 -9.01 8.92 12.01
CA ILE A 288 -8.57 10.25 12.39
C ILE A 288 -7.21 10.20 13.08
N THR A 289 -7.03 9.34 14.09
CA THR A 289 -5.75 9.27 14.83
C THR A 289 -4.60 8.82 13.94
N TYR A 290 -4.87 7.89 13.02
CA TYR A 290 -3.90 7.45 12.02
C TYR A 290 -3.52 8.58 11.08
N GLY A 291 -4.52 9.29 10.56
CA GLY A 291 -4.30 10.46 9.72
C GLY A 291 -3.47 11.55 10.41
N LEU A 292 -3.76 11.83 11.69
CA LEU A 292 -2.98 12.78 12.49
C LEU A 292 -1.49 12.37 12.60
N ASN A 293 -1.20 11.12 12.94
CA ASN A 293 0.18 10.66 13.12
C ASN A 293 0.93 10.63 11.78
N VAL A 294 0.39 9.91 10.79
CA VAL A 294 1.05 9.72 9.49
C VAL A 294 1.10 11.04 8.70
N GLY A 295 0.08 11.89 8.82
CA GLY A 295 0.10 13.24 8.26
C GLY A 295 1.22 14.09 8.85
N CYS A 296 1.47 14.01 10.17
CA CYS A 296 2.62 14.68 10.79
C CYS A 296 3.94 14.14 10.22
N PHE A 297 4.05 12.82 10.00
CA PHE A 297 5.24 12.20 9.42
C PHE A 297 5.50 12.73 8.00
N TYR A 298 4.46 12.84 7.19
CA TYR A 298 4.56 13.41 5.83
C TYR A 298 4.96 14.88 5.84
N ALA A 299 4.44 15.68 6.77
CA ALA A 299 4.80 17.08 6.92
C ALA A 299 6.27 17.24 7.37
N VAL A 300 6.71 16.48 8.39
CA VAL A 300 8.11 16.44 8.83
C VAL A 300 9.04 16.04 7.70
N GLY A 301 8.69 14.98 6.94
CA GLY A 301 9.49 14.52 5.81
C GLY A 301 9.58 15.54 4.67
N THR A 302 8.48 16.22 4.34
CA THR A 302 8.43 17.21 3.25
C THR A 302 9.21 18.48 3.63
N LEU A 303 9.05 18.96 4.86
CA LEU A 303 9.64 20.22 5.33
C LEU A 303 11.02 20.01 5.98
N LEU A 304 11.57 18.79 5.96
CA LEU A 304 12.82 18.45 6.64
C LEU A 304 13.99 19.33 6.21
N ASN A 305 14.19 19.50 4.89
CA ASN A 305 15.26 20.36 4.36
C ASN A 305 15.14 21.79 4.90
N ARG A 306 13.94 22.38 4.82
CA ARG A 306 13.67 23.74 5.31
C ARG A 306 13.98 23.86 6.80
N MET A 307 13.59 22.88 7.62
CA MET A 307 13.87 22.88 9.06
C MET A 307 15.37 22.83 9.39
N ILE A 308 16.13 22.00 8.66
CA ILE A 308 17.57 21.82 8.89
C ILE A 308 18.37 23.02 8.38
N ILE A 309 18.15 23.46 7.14
CA ILE A 309 18.97 24.51 6.50
C ILE A 309 18.86 25.86 7.19
N VAL A 310 17.70 26.17 7.81
CA VAL A 310 17.55 27.39 8.62
C VAL A 310 18.46 27.41 9.85
N HIS A 311 18.79 26.25 10.42
CA HIS A 311 19.64 26.14 11.62
C HIS A 311 21.09 25.77 11.28
N TYR A 312 21.29 25.08 10.16
CA TYR A 312 22.56 24.56 9.69
C TYR A 312 22.72 24.87 8.18
N PRO A 313 23.11 26.11 7.83
CA PRO A 313 23.28 26.49 6.43
C PRO A 313 24.39 25.66 5.75
N GLY A 314 24.15 25.21 4.51
CA GLY A 314 25.11 24.41 3.73
C GLY A 314 25.18 22.92 4.10
N GLU A 315 24.28 22.45 4.96
CA GLU A 315 24.23 21.06 5.43
C GLU A 315 23.15 20.23 4.71
N GLU A 316 22.94 20.44 3.41
CA GLU A 316 21.92 19.74 2.61
C GLU A 316 22.14 18.21 2.61
N VAL A 317 23.39 17.78 2.53
CA VAL A 317 23.75 16.35 2.58
C VAL A 317 23.43 15.75 3.94
N ASN A 318 23.67 16.50 5.02
CA ASN A 318 23.34 16.04 6.37
C ASN A 318 21.83 16.10 6.64
N ALA A 319 21.09 17.04 6.07
CA ALA A 319 19.62 17.03 6.06
C ALA A 319 19.08 15.75 5.42
N GLY A 320 19.66 15.36 4.26
CA GLY A 320 19.37 14.08 3.61
C GLY A 320 19.67 12.87 4.49
N ARG A 321 20.83 12.84 5.15
CA ARG A 321 21.22 11.75 6.08
C ARG A 321 20.33 11.68 7.32
N ILE A 322 19.84 12.81 7.82
CA ILE A 322 18.86 12.85 8.91
C ILE A 322 17.54 12.22 8.44
N GLY A 323 17.07 12.58 7.24
CA GLY A 323 15.87 11.98 6.63
C GLY A 323 16.02 10.46 6.44
N LEU A 324 17.19 10.01 5.96
CA LEU A 324 17.53 8.59 5.87
C LEU A 324 17.46 7.91 7.24
N THR A 325 17.97 8.56 8.29
CA THR A 325 17.99 8.04 9.65
C THR A 325 16.57 7.89 10.21
N ILE A 326 15.70 8.89 10.00
CA ILE A 326 14.27 8.83 10.36
C ILE A 326 13.63 7.58 9.74
N VAL A 327 13.87 7.37 8.44
CA VAL A 327 13.25 6.28 7.68
C VAL A 327 13.78 4.91 8.11
N ILE A 328 15.10 4.73 8.20
CA ILE A 328 15.70 3.44 8.59
C ILE A 328 15.31 3.08 10.03
N ALA A 329 15.43 4.03 10.97
CA ALA A 329 14.98 3.80 12.34
C ALA A 329 13.49 3.44 12.37
N GLY A 330 12.69 4.09 11.53
CA GLY A 330 11.28 3.78 11.34
C GLY A 330 10.98 2.37 10.82
N MET A 331 11.75 1.87 9.86
CA MET A 331 11.64 0.48 9.39
C MET A 331 11.93 -0.52 10.52
N VAL A 332 12.98 -0.26 11.31
CA VAL A 332 13.31 -1.09 12.48
C VAL A 332 12.19 -1.03 13.53
N GLY A 333 11.64 0.17 13.79
CA GLY A 333 10.50 0.36 14.70
C GLY A 333 9.26 -0.41 14.25
N SER A 334 8.93 -0.35 12.96
CA SER A 334 7.83 -1.12 12.35
C SER A 334 7.99 -2.62 12.54
N LEU A 335 9.19 -3.16 12.31
CA LEU A 335 9.49 -4.58 12.51
C LEU A 335 9.34 -5.00 13.98
N ILE A 336 9.94 -4.25 14.90
CA ILE A 336 9.90 -4.55 16.33
C ILE A 336 8.47 -4.47 16.86
N CYS A 337 7.73 -3.43 16.49
CA CYS A 337 6.33 -3.25 16.89
C CYS A 337 5.43 -4.36 16.32
N GLY A 338 5.66 -4.77 15.07
CA GLY A 338 4.94 -5.90 14.45
C GLY A 338 5.20 -7.22 15.19
N ILE A 339 6.47 -7.59 15.42
CA ILE A 339 6.84 -8.81 16.15
C ILE A 339 6.30 -8.79 17.58
N TRP A 340 6.35 -7.63 18.24
CA TRP A 340 5.79 -7.45 19.58
C TRP A 340 4.28 -7.70 19.57
N LEU A 341 3.58 -7.16 18.58
CA LEU A 341 2.13 -7.29 18.46
C LEU A 341 1.69 -8.72 18.13
N ASP A 342 2.43 -9.43 17.27
CA ASP A 342 2.15 -10.84 16.96
C ASP A 342 2.21 -11.71 18.22
N LYS A 343 3.15 -11.43 19.13
CA LYS A 343 3.32 -12.17 20.38
C LYS A 343 2.30 -11.76 21.45
N THR A 344 2.14 -10.46 21.69
CA THR A 344 1.36 -9.94 22.81
C THR A 344 -0.13 -9.81 22.50
N LYS A 345 -0.48 -9.61 21.22
CA LYS A 345 -1.84 -9.34 20.74
C LYS A 345 -2.51 -8.13 21.42
N THR A 346 -1.72 -7.24 22.02
CA THR A 346 -2.20 -6.05 22.74
C THR A 346 -2.33 -4.83 21.84
N TYR A 347 -3.12 -4.94 20.75
CA TYR A 347 -3.27 -3.92 19.69
C TYR A 347 -3.48 -2.50 20.25
N LYS A 348 -4.48 -2.30 21.11
CA LYS A 348 -4.77 -0.97 21.66
C LYS A 348 -3.63 -0.38 22.49
N GLN A 349 -3.06 -1.16 23.41
CA GLN A 349 -2.04 -0.68 24.34
C GLN A 349 -0.73 -0.34 23.62
N THR A 350 -0.30 -1.22 22.71
CA THR A 350 0.90 -1.00 21.90
C THR A 350 0.73 0.23 21.01
N THR A 351 -0.41 0.36 20.32
CA THR A 351 -0.71 1.53 19.49
C THR A 351 -0.70 2.83 20.30
N LEU A 352 -1.31 2.86 21.48
CA LEU A 352 -1.31 4.03 22.36
C LEU A 352 0.10 4.40 22.86
N ALA A 353 0.87 3.40 23.30
CA ALA A 353 2.22 3.61 23.80
C ALA A 353 3.15 4.16 22.70
N VAL A 354 3.12 3.57 21.50
CA VAL A 354 3.92 4.02 20.35
C VAL A 354 3.51 5.43 19.94
N TYR A 355 2.21 5.75 19.91
CA TYR A 355 1.73 7.10 19.60
C TYR A 355 2.24 8.13 20.62
N PHE A 356 2.12 7.83 21.91
CA PHE A 356 2.64 8.71 22.97
C PHE A 356 4.15 8.90 22.85
N MET A 357 4.90 7.85 22.52
CA MET A 357 6.34 7.96 22.25
C MET A 357 6.65 8.77 20.99
N SER A 358 5.81 8.76 19.95
CA SER A 358 5.94 9.69 18.81
C SER A 358 5.76 11.15 19.24
N LEU A 359 4.80 11.44 20.12
CA LEU A 359 4.60 12.78 20.68
C LEU A 359 5.84 13.24 21.47
N VAL A 360 6.34 12.40 22.38
CA VAL A 360 7.56 12.69 23.15
C VAL A 360 8.75 12.89 22.21
N GLY A 361 8.91 12.02 21.21
CA GLY A 361 9.94 12.15 20.19
C GLY A 361 9.86 13.47 19.44
N MET A 362 8.65 13.93 19.09
CA MET A 362 8.44 15.20 18.38
C MET A 362 8.77 16.39 19.27
N ILE A 363 8.39 16.37 20.56
CA ILE A 363 8.74 17.41 21.53
C ILE A 363 10.26 17.51 21.69
N VAL A 364 10.93 16.36 21.86
CA VAL A 364 12.39 16.32 22.02
C VAL A 364 13.08 16.79 20.74
N TYR A 365 12.62 16.35 19.56
CA TYR A 365 13.14 16.81 18.27
C TYR A 365 12.99 18.34 18.12
N ALA A 366 11.81 18.88 18.44
CA ALA A 366 11.53 20.32 18.38
C ALA A 366 12.45 21.14 19.31
N ALA A 367 12.68 20.65 20.53
CA ALA A 367 13.50 21.32 21.53
C ALA A 367 15.01 21.22 21.25
N THR A 368 15.45 20.22 20.48
CA THR A 368 16.88 19.95 20.24
C THR A 368 17.39 20.45 18.89
N LEU A 369 16.48 20.74 17.94
CA LEU A 369 16.83 21.18 16.59
C LEU A 369 17.74 22.43 16.57
N ASN A 370 17.52 23.36 17.50
CA ASN A 370 18.22 24.66 17.58
C ASN A 370 19.47 24.66 18.47
N LEU A 371 19.88 23.51 19.03
CA LEU A 371 21.01 23.44 19.98
C LEU A 371 22.40 23.56 19.33
N GLY A 372 22.48 23.62 18.00
CA GLY A 372 23.75 23.73 17.26
C GLY A 372 24.58 22.44 17.18
N HIS A 373 24.09 21.33 17.73
CA HIS A 373 24.78 20.03 17.71
C HIS A 373 24.08 19.04 16.76
N LEU A 374 24.60 18.91 15.52
CA LEU A 374 24.03 18.04 14.49
C LEU A 374 23.85 16.58 14.94
N TRP A 375 24.78 16.01 15.72
CA TRP A 375 24.64 14.62 16.20
C TRP A 375 23.38 14.43 17.07
N VAL A 376 22.96 15.46 17.82
CA VAL A 376 21.76 15.39 18.66
C VAL A 376 20.53 15.31 17.76
N VAL A 377 20.53 16.04 16.65
CA VAL A 377 19.46 15.98 15.65
C VAL A 377 19.37 14.59 15.03
N PHE A 378 20.49 13.92 14.74
CA PHE A 378 20.47 12.52 14.26
C PHE A 378 19.82 11.57 15.26
N ILE A 379 20.18 11.65 16.54
CA ILE A 379 19.64 10.76 17.58
C ILE A 379 18.15 11.00 17.77
N THR A 380 17.74 12.27 17.90
CA THR A 380 16.35 12.65 18.17
C THR A 380 15.44 12.42 16.97
N ALA A 381 15.91 12.70 15.75
CA ALA A 381 15.20 12.38 14.52
C ALA A 381 15.08 10.86 14.32
N GLY A 382 16.12 10.08 14.62
CA GLY A 382 16.06 8.63 14.60
C GLY A 382 15.04 8.08 15.59
N ALA A 383 15.01 8.58 16.82
CA ALA A 383 14.01 8.20 17.82
C ALA A 383 12.58 8.57 17.38
N LEU A 384 12.38 9.78 16.86
CA LEU A 384 11.11 10.21 16.28
C LEU A 384 10.67 9.25 15.16
N GLY A 385 11.56 9.00 14.19
CA GLY A 385 11.31 8.10 13.06
C GLY A 385 10.95 6.69 13.48
N PHE A 386 11.64 6.13 14.47
CA PHE A 386 11.37 4.80 15.04
C PHE A 386 9.92 4.66 15.50
N PHE A 387 9.44 5.56 16.36
CA PHE A 387 8.09 5.46 16.91
C PHE A 387 7.03 5.89 15.89
N MET A 388 7.27 6.98 15.17
CA MET A 388 6.29 7.55 14.25
C MET A 388 6.05 6.66 13.02
N THR A 389 7.12 6.11 12.44
CA THR A 389 6.96 5.14 11.34
C THR A 389 6.48 3.78 11.87
N GLY A 390 6.95 3.37 13.05
CA GLY A 390 6.52 2.13 13.71
C GLY A 390 5.02 2.04 13.96
N TYR A 391 4.34 3.20 14.02
CA TYR A 391 2.89 3.29 14.13
C TYR A 391 2.14 2.86 12.86
N LEU A 392 2.71 2.99 11.66
CA LEU A 392 2.03 2.66 10.39
C LEU A 392 1.50 1.21 10.35
N PRO A 393 2.33 0.16 10.54
CA PRO A 393 1.84 -1.22 10.51
C PRO A 393 0.86 -1.51 11.66
N LEU A 394 1.04 -0.90 12.82
CA LEU A 394 0.11 -1.04 13.96
C LEU A 394 -1.28 -0.53 13.60
N GLY A 395 -1.36 0.60 12.87
CA GLY A 395 -2.60 1.16 12.38
C GLY A 395 -3.35 0.23 11.43
N PHE A 396 -2.64 -0.41 10.49
CA PHE A 396 -3.24 -1.37 9.56
C PHE A 396 -3.74 -2.62 10.28
N GLU A 397 -2.93 -3.23 11.13
CA GLU A 397 -3.32 -4.41 11.91
C GLU A 397 -4.52 -4.12 12.82
N PHE A 398 -4.51 -2.97 13.50
CA PHE A 398 -5.64 -2.58 14.36
C PHE A 398 -6.90 -2.29 13.55
N ALA A 399 -6.78 -1.72 12.36
CA ALA A 399 -7.90 -1.50 11.47
C ALA A 399 -8.53 -2.82 11.01
N VAL A 400 -7.73 -3.78 10.55
CA VAL A 400 -8.22 -5.11 10.16
C VAL A 400 -9.01 -5.77 11.29
N GLU A 401 -8.52 -5.65 12.52
CA GLU A 401 -9.17 -6.20 13.71
C GLU A 401 -10.51 -5.52 14.04
N LEU A 402 -10.62 -4.20 13.86
CA LEU A 402 -11.84 -3.42 14.09
C LEU A 402 -12.88 -3.57 12.97
N THR A 403 -12.43 -3.85 11.74
CA THR A 403 -13.27 -3.84 10.54
C THR A 403 -13.70 -5.20 10.05
N TYR A 404 -13.23 -6.29 10.66
CA TYR A 404 -13.63 -7.65 10.29
C TYR A 404 -15.17 -7.81 10.25
N PRO A 405 -15.77 -8.43 9.20
CA PRO A 405 -15.16 -9.14 8.05
C PRO A 405 -15.02 -8.30 6.76
N GLU A 406 -14.84 -6.98 6.85
CA GLU A 406 -14.67 -6.11 5.68
C GLU A 406 -13.28 -6.27 5.02
N SER A 407 -13.20 -5.94 3.73
CA SER A 407 -11.96 -6.05 2.93
C SER A 407 -10.80 -5.20 3.50
N GLU A 408 -9.66 -5.85 3.75
CA GLU A 408 -8.42 -5.22 4.22
C GLU A 408 -7.94 -4.08 3.28
N GLY A 409 -8.11 -4.26 1.97
CA GLY A 409 -7.76 -3.23 0.98
C GLY A 409 -8.61 -1.96 1.10
N THR A 410 -9.88 -2.09 1.50
CA THR A 410 -10.78 -0.93 1.65
C THR A 410 -10.47 -0.17 2.95
N SER A 411 -10.23 -0.92 4.03
CA SER A 411 -9.87 -0.37 5.34
C SER A 411 -8.53 0.37 5.30
N SER A 412 -7.49 -0.24 4.73
CA SER A 412 -6.17 0.38 4.54
C SER A 412 -6.20 1.57 3.57
N GLY A 413 -7.04 1.52 2.51
CA GLY A 413 -7.24 2.64 1.60
C GLY A 413 -7.82 3.88 2.28
N LEU A 414 -8.82 3.70 3.17
CA LEU A 414 -9.40 4.79 3.95
C LEU A 414 -8.41 5.39 4.97
N LEU A 415 -7.59 4.55 5.62
CA LEU A 415 -6.52 5.01 6.50
C LEU A 415 -5.50 5.88 5.76
N ASN A 416 -5.02 5.41 4.60
CA ASN A 416 -4.11 6.18 3.76
C ASN A 416 -4.76 7.48 3.26
N CYS A 417 -6.03 7.44 2.85
CA CYS A 417 -6.75 8.65 2.44
C CYS A 417 -6.75 9.71 3.56
N SER A 418 -6.99 9.30 4.81
CA SER A 418 -6.90 10.21 5.95
C SER A 418 -5.48 10.74 6.17
N ALA A 419 -4.46 9.90 6.07
CA ALA A 419 -3.06 10.33 6.16
C ALA A 419 -2.70 11.38 5.09
N GLN A 420 -3.20 11.22 3.87
CA GLN A 420 -2.98 12.20 2.79
C GLN A 420 -3.70 13.53 3.07
N VAL A 421 -4.95 13.50 3.56
CA VAL A 421 -5.70 14.72 3.92
C VAL A 421 -4.98 15.50 5.02
N PHE A 422 -4.62 14.85 6.13
CA PHE A 422 -3.90 15.52 7.21
C PHE A 422 -2.48 15.91 6.79
N GLY A 423 -1.82 15.13 5.93
CA GLY A 423 -0.52 15.46 5.36
C GLY A 423 -0.53 16.81 4.61
N ILE A 424 -1.55 17.05 3.77
CA ILE A 424 -1.71 18.35 3.08
C ILE A 424 -1.94 19.47 4.11
N ILE A 425 -2.90 19.28 5.02
CA ILE A 425 -3.25 20.30 6.03
C ILE A 425 -2.00 20.68 6.84
N PHE A 426 -1.27 19.68 7.34
CA PHE A 426 -0.09 19.92 8.16
C PHE A 426 1.08 20.49 7.38
N THR A 427 1.32 20.03 6.15
CA THR A 427 2.39 20.60 5.30
C THR A 427 2.14 22.10 5.04
N ILE A 428 0.90 22.48 4.71
CA ILE A 428 0.54 23.89 4.47
C ILE A 428 0.64 24.71 5.77
N CYS A 429 -0.03 24.26 6.84
CA CYS A 429 -0.07 24.99 8.11
C CYS A 429 1.32 25.11 8.72
N GLN A 430 2.06 24.01 8.82
CA GLN A 430 3.42 24.01 9.37
C GLN A 430 4.33 24.86 8.50
N GLY A 431 4.30 24.73 7.16
CA GLY A 431 5.12 25.54 6.25
C GLY A 431 4.90 27.04 6.46
N LYS A 432 3.63 27.49 6.54
CA LYS A 432 3.29 28.90 6.80
C LYS A 432 3.71 29.37 8.19
N ILE A 433 3.61 28.52 9.20
CA ILE A 433 4.06 28.84 10.56
C ILE A 433 5.60 28.94 10.62
N ILE A 434 6.31 28.06 9.92
CA ILE A 434 7.78 28.11 9.81
C ILE A 434 8.21 29.44 9.21
N ASP A 435 7.55 29.88 8.13
CA ASP A 435 7.88 31.13 7.44
C ASP A 435 7.61 32.38 8.29
N GLY A 436 6.56 32.37 9.13
CA GLY A 436 6.19 33.54 9.95
C GLY A 436 6.79 33.57 11.36
N PHE A 437 6.93 32.41 12.00
CA PHE A 437 7.23 32.26 13.43
C PHE A 437 8.40 31.31 13.73
N GLY A 438 9.05 30.76 12.70
CA GLY A 438 10.20 29.87 12.84
C GLY A 438 9.85 28.39 13.04
N THR A 439 10.89 27.55 12.99
CA THR A 439 10.76 26.07 13.02
C THR A 439 10.17 25.53 14.31
N LEU A 440 10.51 26.15 15.46
CA LEU A 440 10.01 25.72 16.77
C LEU A 440 8.48 25.84 16.83
N ALA A 441 7.92 26.96 16.37
CA ALA A 441 6.46 27.16 16.33
C ALA A 441 5.78 26.14 15.41
N GLY A 442 6.36 25.86 14.24
CA GLY A 442 5.86 24.84 13.31
C GLY A 442 5.86 23.43 13.93
N ASN A 443 6.90 23.10 14.70
CA ASN A 443 6.98 21.80 15.37
C ASN A 443 6.04 21.70 16.58
N ILE A 444 5.84 22.79 17.34
CA ILE A 444 4.84 22.86 18.41
C ILE A 444 3.44 22.61 17.85
N PHE A 445 3.12 23.16 16.67
CA PHE A 445 1.86 22.89 15.97
C PHE A 445 1.65 21.38 15.76
N LEU A 446 2.66 20.64 15.29
CA LEU A 446 2.55 19.18 15.15
C LEU A 446 2.42 18.47 16.51
N CYS A 447 3.14 18.91 17.54
CA CYS A 447 3.02 18.36 18.90
C CYS A 447 1.58 18.47 19.44
N VAL A 448 0.89 19.59 19.20
CA VAL A 448 -0.50 19.77 19.62
C VAL A 448 -1.41 18.74 18.95
N PHE A 449 -1.26 18.53 17.64
CA PHE A 449 -2.07 17.54 16.92
C PHE A 449 -1.73 16.09 17.28
N LEU A 450 -0.46 15.79 17.57
CA LEU A 450 -0.06 14.48 18.10
C LEU A 450 -0.62 14.24 19.51
N LEU A 451 -0.72 15.28 20.35
CA LEU A 451 -1.36 15.18 21.66
C LEU A 451 -2.85 14.89 21.53
N ILE A 452 -3.56 15.62 20.66
CA ILE A 452 -4.97 15.37 20.34
C ILE A 452 -5.14 13.93 19.84
N GLY A 453 -4.28 13.50 18.91
CA GLY A 453 -4.27 12.14 18.40
C GLY A 453 -4.05 11.09 19.49
N THR A 454 -3.12 11.31 20.41
CA THR A 454 -2.85 10.40 21.54
C THR A 454 -4.08 10.24 22.45
N ILE A 455 -4.74 11.35 22.80
CA ILE A 455 -5.96 11.34 23.61
C ILE A 455 -7.06 10.58 22.88
N MET A 456 -7.27 10.87 21.60
CA MET A 456 -8.25 10.19 20.76
C MET A 456 -7.97 8.69 20.63
N THR A 457 -6.71 8.27 20.50
CA THR A 457 -6.33 6.85 20.46
C THR A 457 -6.67 6.14 21.76
N GLY A 458 -6.50 6.80 22.92
CA GLY A 458 -6.90 6.26 24.22
C GLY A 458 -8.40 5.96 24.34
N LEU A 459 -9.23 6.78 23.67
CA LEU A 459 -10.69 6.67 23.65
C LEU A 459 -11.22 5.57 22.71
N ILE A 460 -10.37 4.96 21.86
CA ILE A 460 -10.79 3.87 20.97
C ILE A 460 -11.19 2.66 21.83
N LYS A 461 -12.43 2.19 21.68
CA LYS A 461 -12.88 0.93 22.28
C LYS A 461 -12.21 -0.24 21.55
N SER A 462 -11.54 -1.11 22.31
CA SER A 462 -10.89 -2.31 21.79
C SER A 462 -11.89 -3.47 21.68
N ASP A 463 -12.82 -3.37 20.75
CA ASP A 463 -13.66 -4.51 20.37
C ASP A 463 -12.90 -5.34 19.33
N LEU A 464 -12.13 -6.34 19.78
CA LEU A 464 -11.30 -7.20 18.94
C LEU A 464 -12.17 -8.23 18.19
N ARG A 465 -12.80 -7.80 17.09
CA ARG A 465 -13.85 -8.58 16.41
C ARG A 465 -13.33 -9.85 15.75
N ARG A 466 -12.13 -9.82 15.15
CA ARG A 466 -11.53 -11.00 14.49
C ARG A 466 -11.09 -12.04 15.52
N GLN A 467 -10.52 -11.62 16.65
CA GLN A 467 -10.20 -12.53 17.75
C GLN A 467 -11.45 -13.17 18.34
N ASN A 468 -12.51 -12.38 18.57
CA ASN A 468 -13.78 -12.90 19.07
C ASN A 468 -14.39 -13.91 18.08
N ALA A 469 -14.36 -13.63 16.77
CA ALA A 469 -14.82 -14.57 15.74
C ALA A 469 -13.99 -15.88 15.73
N ASN A 470 -12.67 -15.80 15.83
CA ASN A 470 -11.81 -16.98 15.89
C ASN A 470 -12.03 -17.81 17.16
N MET A 471 -12.32 -17.17 18.31
CA MET A 471 -12.69 -17.90 19.54
C MET A 471 -14.03 -18.59 19.40
N LEU A 472 -15.03 -17.93 18.80
CA LEU A 472 -16.34 -18.53 18.53
C LEU A 472 -16.25 -19.72 17.55
N ALA A 473 -15.44 -19.61 16.50
CA ALA A 473 -15.21 -20.71 15.56
C ALA A 473 -14.54 -21.92 16.24
N LYS A 474 -13.51 -21.69 17.06
CA LYS A 474 -12.89 -22.77 17.86
C LYS A 474 -13.85 -23.39 18.88
N ALA A 475 -14.72 -22.58 19.48
CA ALA A 475 -15.74 -23.07 20.41
C ALA A 475 -16.79 -23.94 19.69
N ALA A 476 -17.15 -23.60 18.46
CA ALA A 476 -18.05 -24.42 17.64
C ALA A 476 -17.40 -25.74 17.20
N GLU A 477 -16.12 -25.73 16.79
CA GLU A 477 -15.36 -26.96 16.48
C GLU A 477 -15.20 -27.89 17.68
N THR A 478 -15.17 -27.34 18.91
CA THR A 478 -15.10 -28.13 20.14
C THR A 478 -16.48 -28.59 20.65
N SER A 479 -17.58 -27.93 20.26
CA SER A 479 -18.93 -28.38 20.63
C SER A 479 -19.47 -29.48 19.72
N ASP A 480 -19.02 -29.56 18.47
CA ASP A 480 -19.45 -30.56 17.49
C ASP A 480 -18.74 -31.93 17.63
N CYS A 481 -17.82 -32.07 18.59
CA CYS A 481 -17.24 -33.36 18.98
C CYS A 481 -17.82 -33.85 20.32
N PRO A 482 -18.91 -34.62 20.34
CA PRO A 482 -19.30 -35.34 21.55
C PRO A 482 -18.26 -36.44 21.82
N ASN A 483 -17.73 -36.49 23.05
CA ASN A 483 -16.87 -37.53 23.63
C ASN A 483 -16.79 -38.84 22.80
N GLU A 484 -15.78 -38.95 21.94
CA GLU A 484 -15.25 -40.24 21.51
C GLU A 484 -13.84 -40.39 22.06
N SER A 485 -13.65 -41.51 22.74
CA SER A 485 -12.46 -41.93 23.47
C SER A 485 -11.16 -41.75 22.69
N LEU A 486 -10.15 -41.24 23.42
CA LEU A 486 -8.73 -41.21 23.07
C LEU A 486 -8.27 -42.44 22.28
N VAL A 487 -8.01 -42.26 20.99
CA VAL A 487 -7.07 -43.09 20.23
C VAL A 487 -6.08 -42.14 19.57
N GLU A 488 -4.82 -42.20 19.99
CA GLU A 488 -3.71 -41.44 19.41
C GLU A 488 -3.54 -41.79 17.92
N PRO A 489 -3.47 -40.81 17.00
CA PRO A 489 -3.00 -41.08 15.65
C PRO A 489 -1.47 -41.17 15.65
N HIS A 490 -0.95 -42.38 15.48
CA HIS A 490 0.45 -42.66 15.19
C HIS A 490 0.90 -41.87 13.94
N VAL A 491 1.73 -40.85 14.15
CA VAL A 491 2.50 -40.20 13.08
C VAL A 491 3.75 -41.03 12.81
N ILE A 492 3.78 -41.78 11.70
CA ILE A 492 5.00 -42.41 11.22
C ILE A 492 5.89 -41.31 10.62
N ARG A 493 6.97 -40.97 11.33
CA ARG A 493 8.10 -40.18 10.82
C ARG A 493 8.89 -41.04 9.83
N GLU A 494 9.04 -40.58 8.58
CA GLU A 494 10.06 -41.14 7.69
C GLU A 494 11.46 -40.87 8.28
N ALA A 495 12.18 -41.97 8.52
CA ALA A 495 13.57 -41.95 8.94
C ALA A 495 14.46 -41.67 7.72
N LYS A 496 15.43 -40.78 7.91
CA LYS A 496 16.58 -40.60 7.01
C LYS A 496 17.27 -41.94 6.76
N LEU A 497 17.54 -42.22 5.49
CA LEU A 497 18.74 -42.92 5.03
C LEU A 497 19.23 -42.24 3.75
#